data_AF-A0A8T8E0T2-F1
#
_entry.id   AF-A0A8T8E0T2-F1
#
_cell.length_a   1.000
_cell.length_b   1.000
_cell.length_c   1.000
_cell.angle_alpha   90.00
_cell.angle_beta   90.00
_cell.angle_gamma   90.00
#
_symmetry.space_group_name_H-M   'P 1'
#
loop_
_entity.id
_entity.type
_entity.pdbx_description
1 polymer ?
#
loop_
_entity_poly.entity_id
_entity_poly.type
_entity_poly.pdbx_seq_one_letter_code
_entity_poly.pdbx_strand_id
1 'polypeptide(L)'
;MAVDDETLMAEVRVLTDYDGGLIADGDLLSLIELAKTELRAEVGQPSLDFYGGNLDAERALFWLTCLFLKAKAGEIDAPDFSISELKVSHQAMDEQAGFWLDNLARRLDSLRGSSLIGHVRVQRADRTYNFEN
;
A
#
# COMPACT_ATOMS: atom_id res chain seq x y z
N MET A 1 -11.24 6.63 11.03
CA MET A 1 -10.61 7.38 9.93
C MET A 1 -9.81 8.45 10.60
N ALA A 2 -8.50 8.36 10.41
CA ALA A 2 -7.54 9.26 10.99
C ALA A 2 -7.71 10.67 10.43
N VAL A 3 -7.58 11.66 11.30
CA VAL A 3 -7.62 13.09 10.95
C VAL A 3 -6.27 13.76 11.18
N ASP A 4 -5.34 13.05 11.80
CA ASP A 4 -3.98 13.45 12.12
C ASP A 4 -3.08 12.21 12.28
N ASP A 5 -1.79 12.44 12.50
CA ASP A 5 -0.81 11.37 12.70
C ASP A 5 -1.05 10.58 13.99
N GLU A 6 -1.53 11.22 15.06
CA GLU A 6 -1.79 10.56 16.34
C GLU A 6 -2.91 9.53 16.26
N THR A 7 -4.00 9.90 15.58
CA THR A 7 -5.14 9.02 15.30
C THR A 7 -4.73 7.89 14.36
N LEU A 8 -3.90 8.17 13.35
CA LEU A 8 -3.35 7.13 12.47
C LEU A 8 -2.48 6.13 13.26
N MET A 9 -1.59 6.62 14.12
CA MET A 9 -0.76 5.78 14.98
C MET A 9 -1.61 4.86 15.85
N ALA A 10 -2.65 5.40 16.49
CA ALA A 10 -3.56 4.61 17.31
C ALA A 10 -4.26 3.50 16.50
N GLU A 11 -4.75 3.81 15.30
CA GLU A 11 -5.38 2.83 14.41
C GLU A 11 -4.38 1.74 13.96
N VAL A 12 -3.14 2.12 13.61
CA VAL A 12 -2.09 1.17 13.21
C VAL A 12 -1.73 0.23 14.36
N ARG A 13 -1.60 0.74 15.59
CA ARG A 13 -1.34 -0.08 16.77
C ARG A 13 -2.46 -1.07 17.05
N VAL A 14 -3.71 -0.64 16.91
CA VAL A 14 -4.88 -1.52 17.09
C VAL A 14 -4.89 -2.65 16.07
N LEU A 15 -4.48 -2.41 14.82
CA LEU A 15 -4.47 -3.45 13.80
C LEU A 15 -3.27 -4.40 13.93
N THR A 16 -2.11 -3.88 14.30
CA THR A 16 -0.85 -4.63 14.32
C THR A 16 -0.56 -5.31 15.66
N ASP A 17 -1.28 -4.94 16.71
CA ASP A 17 -1.07 -5.39 18.10
C ASP A 17 0.34 -5.10 18.65
N TYR A 18 1.08 -4.18 18.02
CA TYR A 18 2.38 -3.72 18.52
C TYR A 18 2.19 -2.61 19.56
N ASP A 19 2.64 -2.88 20.77
CA ASP A 19 2.63 -1.91 21.87
C ASP A 19 3.80 -0.93 21.81
N GLY A 20 3.80 0.05 22.71
CA GLY A 20 4.88 1.03 22.84
C GLY A 20 6.20 0.46 23.37
N GLY A 21 6.19 -0.79 23.86
CA GLY A 21 7.37 -1.53 24.31
C GLY A 21 8.14 -2.19 23.17
N LEU A 22 7.43 -2.66 22.14
CA LEU A 22 8.03 -3.21 20.92
C LEU A 22 8.52 -2.11 19.97
N ILE A 23 7.71 -1.08 19.74
CA ILE A 23 8.04 0.02 18.83
C ILE A 23 7.66 1.33 19.51
N ALA A 24 8.65 2.21 19.70
CA ALA A 24 8.44 3.51 20.31
C ALA A 24 7.57 4.42 19.43
N ASP A 25 6.82 5.34 20.04
CA ASP A 25 5.97 6.28 19.29
C ASP A 25 6.78 7.15 18.32
N GLY A 26 8.00 7.57 18.72
CA GLY A 26 8.89 8.34 17.83
C GLY A 26 9.36 7.55 16.61
N ASP A 27 9.53 6.24 16.76
CA ASP A 27 9.86 5.35 15.64
C ASP A 27 8.68 5.20 14.69
N LEU A 28 7.46 5.06 15.23
CA LEU A 28 6.25 4.95 14.44
C LEU A 28 5.95 6.26 13.69
N LEU A 29 6.14 7.40 14.32
CA LEU A 29 6.00 8.72 13.68
C LEU A 29 7.01 8.91 12.54
N SER A 30 8.25 8.46 12.75
CA SER A 30 9.28 8.48 11.69
C SER A 30 8.89 7.59 10.50
N LEU A 31 8.27 6.43 10.75
CA LEU A 31 7.76 5.56 9.69
C LEU A 31 6.57 6.18 8.95
N ILE A 32 5.68 6.89 9.63
CA ILE A 32 4.57 7.62 9.00
C ILE A 32 5.11 8.70 8.07
N GLU A 33 6.09 9.50 8.51
CA GLU A 33 6.69 10.53 7.65
C GLU A 33 7.40 9.93 6.43
N LEU A 34 8.08 8.79 6.61
CA LEU A 34 8.67 8.05 5.50
C LEU A 34 7.59 7.55 4.53
N ALA A 35 6.52 6.95 5.05
CA ALA A 35 5.40 6.46 4.26
C ALA A 35 4.72 7.59 3.46
N LYS A 36 4.53 8.77 4.05
CA LYS A 36 4.03 9.96 3.35
C LYS A 36 4.96 10.37 2.21
N THR A 37 6.27 10.35 2.45
CA THR A 37 7.29 10.71 1.45
C THR A 37 7.25 9.74 0.27
N GLU A 38 7.24 8.44 0.55
CA GLU A 38 7.15 7.37 -0.45
C GLU A 38 5.84 7.45 -1.25
N LEU A 39 4.70 7.67 -0.58
CA LEU A 39 3.41 7.80 -1.26
C LEU A 39 3.36 9.02 -2.19
N ARG A 40 3.89 10.16 -1.75
CA ARG A 40 3.98 11.36 -2.59
C ARG A 40 4.83 11.12 -3.83
N ALA A 41 5.96 10.43 -3.68
CA ALA A 41 6.84 10.05 -4.77
C ALA A 41 6.15 9.07 -5.74
N GLU A 42 5.50 8.04 -5.20
CA GLU A 42 4.83 6.99 -5.98
C GLU A 42 3.59 7.49 -6.74
N VAL A 43 2.83 8.42 -6.16
CA VAL A 43 1.66 9.04 -6.80
C VAL A 43 2.06 10.21 -7.70
N GLY A 44 3.26 10.75 -7.55
CA GLY A 44 3.73 11.93 -8.30
C GLY A 44 3.04 13.23 -7.88
N GLN A 45 2.49 13.28 -6.67
CA GLN A 45 1.77 14.43 -6.12
C GLN A 45 2.45 14.91 -4.82
N PRO A 46 3.40 15.85 -4.89
CA PRO A 46 4.17 16.30 -3.72
C PRO A 46 3.32 17.04 -2.68
N SER A 47 2.22 17.66 -3.11
CA SER A 47 1.24 18.34 -2.25
C SER A 47 0.02 17.49 -1.92
N LEU A 48 0.14 16.15 -2.00
CA LEU A 48 -0.94 15.25 -1.62
C LEU A 48 -1.29 15.46 -0.14
N ASP A 49 -2.54 15.82 0.10
CA ASP A 49 -3.12 15.92 1.43
C ASP A 49 -3.70 14.56 1.82
N PHE A 50 -3.16 13.97 2.88
CA PHE A 50 -3.56 12.66 3.38
C PHE A 50 -4.80 12.72 4.29
N TYR A 51 -5.08 13.88 4.91
CA TYR A 51 -6.16 14.04 5.90
C TYR A 51 -7.28 14.98 5.44
N GLY A 52 -7.11 15.67 4.31
CA GLY A 52 -8.07 16.59 3.70
C GLY A 52 -9.35 15.98 3.11
N GLY A 53 -9.77 14.80 3.56
CA GLY A 53 -11.01 14.14 3.12
C GLY A 53 -10.86 13.19 1.93
N ASN A 54 -9.65 12.94 1.44
CA ASN A 54 -9.39 11.86 0.48
C ASN A 54 -9.21 10.53 1.20
N LEU A 55 -10.29 9.75 1.27
CA LEU A 55 -10.32 8.44 1.91
C LEU A 55 -9.25 7.47 1.39
N ASP A 56 -8.96 7.51 0.09
CA ASP A 56 -7.95 6.62 -0.49
C ASP A 56 -6.54 7.01 -0.09
N ALA A 57 -6.28 8.31 0.13
CA ALA A 57 -4.97 8.81 0.55
C ALA A 57 -4.67 8.38 1.98
N GLU A 58 -5.63 8.59 2.88
CA GLU A 58 -5.56 8.12 4.27
C GLU A 58 -5.37 6.60 4.33
N ARG A 59 -6.19 5.84 3.59
CA ARG A 59 -6.09 4.37 3.60
C ARG A 59 -4.79 3.87 3.01
N ALA A 60 -4.27 4.48 1.96
CA ALA A 60 -2.96 4.12 1.42
C ALA A 60 -1.86 4.37 2.46
N LEU A 61 -1.91 5.50 3.15
CA LEU A 61 -0.98 5.83 4.23
C LEU A 61 -1.05 4.82 5.38
N PHE A 62 -2.27 4.46 5.79
CA PHE A 62 -2.51 3.44 6.81
C PHE A 62 -1.88 2.09 6.46
N TRP A 63 -2.18 1.55 5.26
CA TRP A 63 -1.68 0.23 4.85
C TRP A 63 -0.17 0.23 4.65
N LEU A 64 0.40 1.29 4.06
CA LEU A 64 1.84 1.40 3.90
C LEU A 64 2.56 1.46 5.25
N THR A 65 2.02 2.23 6.20
CA THR A 65 2.59 2.32 7.54
C THR A 65 2.57 0.96 8.24
N CYS A 66 1.49 0.17 8.11
CA CYS A 66 1.43 -1.18 8.65
C CYS A 66 2.49 -2.11 8.04
N LEU A 67 2.72 -2.02 6.73
CA LEU A 67 3.74 -2.80 6.03
C LEU A 67 5.15 -2.42 6.48
N PHE A 68 5.45 -1.12 6.59
CA PHE A 68 6.73 -0.66 7.12
C PHE A 68 6.93 -1.06 8.57
N LEU A 69 5.88 -1.06 9.37
CA LEU A 69 5.95 -1.48 10.76
C LEU A 69 6.32 -2.97 10.88
N LYS A 70 5.71 -3.82 10.05
CA LYS A 70 6.05 -5.25 9.97
C LYS A 70 7.45 -5.51 9.43
N ALA A 71 7.88 -4.76 8.42
CA ALA A 71 9.27 -4.82 7.95
C ALA A 71 10.24 -4.45 9.07
N LYS A 72 9.95 -3.38 9.84
CA LYS A 72 10.76 -2.98 11.00
C LYS A 72 10.75 -4.02 12.12
N ALA A 73 9.63 -4.72 12.32
CA ALA A 73 9.53 -5.83 13.27
C ALA A 73 10.25 -7.11 12.79
N GLY A 74 10.70 -7.15 11.53
CA GLY A 74 11.37 -8.32 10.93
C GLY A 74 10.40 -9.42 10.45
N GLU A 75 9.10 -9.13 10.37
CA GLU A 75 8.10 -10.06 9.83
C GLU A 75 8.06 -10.06 8.29
N ILE A 76 8.58 -9.00 7.68
CA ILE A 76 8.72 -8.87 6.24
C ILE A 76 10.20 -8.65 5.95
N ASP A 77 10.75 -9.50 5.10
CA ASP A 77 12.11 -9.33 4.58
C ASP A 77 12.10 -8.26 3.49
N ALA A 78 12.18 -7.00 3.92
CA ALA A 78 12.33 -5.83 3.06
C ALA A 78 13.59 -5.08 3.49
N PRO A 79 14.71 -5.20 2.74
CA PRO A 79 15.99 -4.61 3.12
C PRO A 79 15.93 -3.07 3.12
N ASP A 80 15.04 -2.49 2.30
CA ASP A 80 14.78 -1.06 2.23
C ASP A 80 13.27 -0.76 2.37
N PHE A 81 12.94 0.30 3.13
CA PHE A 81 11.57 0.77 3.33
C PHE A 81 11.05 1.56 2.10
N SER A 82 10.87 0.88 0.98
CA SER A 82 10.33 1.48 -0.25
C SER A 82 9.14 0.70 -0.81
N ILE A 83 8.22 1.40 -1.48
CA ILE A 83 7.06 0.75 -2.12
C ILE A 83 7.51 -0.20 -3.24
N SER A 84 8.60 0.12 -3.93
CA SER A 84 9.15 -0.70 -5.02
C SER A 84 9.68 -2.03 -4.50
N GLU A 85 10.40 -2.02 -3.39
CA GLU A 85 10.91 -3.23 -2.71
C GLU A 85 9.77 -4.12 -2.22
N LEU A 86 8.75 -3.53 -1.58
CA LEU A 86 7.57 -4.28 -1.13
C LEU A 86 6.86 -5.00 -2.31
N LYS A 87 6.80 -4.40 -3.50
CA LYS A 87 6.25 -5.05 -4.69
C LYS A 87 7.09 -6.24 -5.17
N VAL A 88 8.41 -6.16 -5.04
CA VAL A 88 9.33 -7.24 -5.40
C VAL A 88 9.22 -8.39 -4.38
N SER A 89 9.11 -8.07 -3.09
CA SER A 89 8.98 -9.07 -2.02
C SER A 89 7.61 -9.77 -2.00
N HIS A 90 6.59 -9.25 -2.69
CA HIS A 90 5.22 -9.77 -2.66
C HIS A 90 5.13 -11.29 -2.94
N GLN A 91 5.99 -11.84 -3.79
CA GLN A 91 5.98 -13.28 -4.10
C GLN A 91 6.50 -14.17 -2.96
N ALA A 92 7.26 -13.60 -2.02
CA ALA A 92 7.84 -14.28 -0.86
C ALA A 92 7.10 -13.95 0.45
N MET A 93 6.07 -13.10 0.39
CA MET A 93 5.29 -12.68 1.56
C MET A 93 4.28 -13.74 1.98
N ASP A 94 4.08 -13.85 3.30
CA ASP A 94 3.03 -14.68 3.89
C ASP A 94 1.63 -14.17 3.49
N GLU A 95 0.61 -15.03 3.55
CA GLU A 95 -0.76 -14.74 3.09
C GLU A 95 -1.33 -13.45 3.73
N GLN A 96 -0.97 -13.19 4.99
CA GLN A 96 -1.40 -12.00 5.73
C GLN A 96 -0.74 -10.72 5.21
N ALA A 97 0.54 -10.76 4.83
CA ALA A 97 1.26 -9.61 4.29
C ALA A 97 0.86 -9.33 2.83
N GLY A 98 0.55 -10.38 2.05
CA GLY A 98 -0.06 -10.26 0.72
C GLY A 98 -1.39 -9.53 0.76
N PHE A 99 -2.26 -9.83 1.74
CA PHE A 99 -3.53 -9.10 1.93
C PHE A 99 -3.32 -7.60 2.16
N TRP A 100 -2.28 -7.21 2.90
CA TRP A 100 -1.99 -5.79 3.18
C TRP A 100 -1.49 -5.06 1.95
N LEU A 101 -0.62 -5.73 1.19
CA LEU A 101 -0.09 -5.20 -0.07
C LEU A 101 -1.17 -5.06 -1.14
N ASP A 102 -2.09 -6.03 -1.24
CA ASP A 102 -3.25 -5.94 -2.14
C ASP A 102 -4.15 -4.76 -1.80
N ASN A 103 -4.38 -4.48 -0.51
CA ASN A 103 -5.15 -3.32 -0.09
C ASN A 103 -4.44 -2.02 -0.43
N LEU A 104 -3.12 -1.94 -0.21
CA LEU A 104 -2.31 -0.79 -0.60
C LEU A 104 -2.37 -0.56 -2.12
N ALA A 105 -2.16 -1.62 -2.92
CA ALA A 105 -2.16 -1.55 -4.39
C ALA A 105 -3.48 -0.99 -4.94
N ARG A 106 -4.63 -1.47 -4.43
CA ARG A 106 -5.95 -0.96 -4.84
C ARG A 106 -6.13 0.53 -4.55
N ARG A 107 -5.60 1.01 -3.42
CA ARG A 107 -5.68 2.43 -3.05
C ARG A 107 -4.72 3.29 -3.85
N LEU A 108 -3.51 2.80 -4.11
CA LEU A 108 -2.55 3.45 -4.99
C LEU A 108 -3.10 3.62 -6.41
N ASP A 109 -3.75 2.58 -6.96
CA ASP A 109 -4.40 2.66 -8.27
C ASP A 109 -5.54 3.68 -8.28
N SER A 110 -6.32 3.78 -7.19
CA SER A 110 -7.35 4.82 -7.04
C SER A 110 -6.74 6.22 -6.98
N LEU A 111 -5.65 6.40 -6.23
CA LEU A 111 -4.97 7.68 -6.00
C LEU A 111 -4.22 8.22 -7.22
N ARG A 112 -3.63 7.33 -8.02
CA ARG A 112 -3.03 7.69 -9.31
C ARG A 112 -4.07 8.17 -10.31
N GLY A 113 -5.35 7.96 -10.00
CA GLY A 113 -6.48 8.32 -10.82
C GLY A 113 -6.69 7.28 -11.90
N SER A 114 -7.87 6.68 -11.91
CA SER A 114 -8.77 6.75 -13.07
C SER A 114 -8.12 6.76 -14.46
N SER A 115 -7.15 5.89 -14.71
CA SER A 115 -6.83 5.44 -16.05
C SER A 115 -7.71 4.23 -16.25
N LEU A 116 -8.71 4.39 -17.11
CA LEU A 116 -9.44 3.29 -17.72
C LEU A 116 -8.44 2.38 -18.44
N ILE A 117 -7.72 1.55 -17.71
CA ILE A 117 -7.21 0.29 -18.23
C ILE A 117 -8.29 -0.70 -17.85
N GLY A 118 -9.38 -0.60 -18.62
CA GLY A 118 -10.33 -1.67 -18.71
C GLY A 118 -9.55 -2.96 -18.88
N HIS A 119 -10.03 -4.01 -18.23
CA HIS A 119 -9.72 -5.37 -18.62
C HIS A 119 -9.89 -5.46 -20.14
N VAL A 120 -8.81 -5.31 -20.91
CA VAL A 120 -8.69 -6.00 -22.17
C VAL A 120 -8.56 -7.45 -21.73
N ARG A 121 -9.73 -8.08 -21.48
CA ARG A 121 -9.89 -9.49 -21.82
C ARG A 121 -9.37 -9.55 -23.24
N VAL A 122 -8.17 -10.09 -23.40
CA VAL A 122 -7.73 -10.63 -24.67
C VAL A 122 -8.82 -11.63 -25.02
N GLN A 123 -9.79 -11.19 -25.83
CA GLN A 123 -10.63 -12.09 -26.59
C GLN A 123 -9.61 -12.90 -27.38
N ARG A 124 -9.38 -14.16 -26.97
CA ARG A 124 -8.84 -15.14 -27.89
C ARG A 124 -9.74 -15.02 -29.13
N ALA A 125 -9.20 -14.48 -30.20
CA ALA A 125 -9.79 -14.65 -31.51
C ALA A 125 -9.81 -16.17 -31.72
N ASP A 126 -10.97 -16.76 -31.46
CA ASP A 126 -11.24 -18.14 -31.80
C ASP A 126 -10.99 -18.22 -33.30
N ARG A 127 -9.92 -18.93 -33.68
CA ARG A 127 -9.58 -19.19 -35.07
C ARG A 127 -10.68 -20.11 -35.62
N THR A 128 -11.76 -19.53 -36.10
CA THR A 128 -12.67 -20.25 -36.99
C THR A 128 -11.95 -20.44 -38.32
N TYR A 129 -11.35 -21.61 -38.47
CA TYR A 129 -10.99 -22.16 -39.76
C TYR A 129 -12.28 -22.35 -40.55
N ASN A 130 -12.54 -21.44 -41.49
CA ASN A 130 -13.56 -21.66 -42.50
C ASN A 130 -13.03 -22.74 -43.45
N PHE A 131 -13.53 -23.98 -43.31
CA PHE A 131 -13.38 -24.99 -44.34
C PHE A 131 -14.50 -24.75 -45.35
N GLU A 132 -14.17 -24.08 -46.46
CA GLU A 132 -15.00 -24.13 -47.66
C GLU A 132 -14.91 -25.54 -48.25
N ASN A 133 -16.05 -26.23 -48.33
CA ASN A 133 -16.32 -27.23 -49.36
C ASN A 133 -17.81 -27.38 -49.59
#